data_AF-A0AAD3YFJ5-F1
#
_entry.id   AF-A0AAD3YFJ5-F1
#
_cell.length_a   1.000
_cell.length_b   1.000
_cell.length_c   1.000
_cell.angle_alpha   90.00
_cell.angle_beta   90.00
_cell.angle_gamma   90.00
#
_symmetry.space_group_name_H-M   'P 1'
#
loop_
_entity.id
_entity.type
_entity.pdbx_description
1 polymer ?
#
loop_
_entity_poly.entity_id
_entity_poly.type
_entity_poly.pdbx_seq_one_letter_code
_entity_poly.pdbx_strand_id
1 'polypeptide(L)'
;MFATAARRTLSGLVPPKIATPGAISSGTTSARTQAVIDFYSKLPKGPLPASERATGIRGKYFEGANASGKPLLATIFILFGIGYTIDYQMHLKHHKNAKH
;
A
#
# COMPACT_ATOMS: atom_id res chain seq x y z
N MET A 1 -40.26 -13.26 18.51
CA MET A 1 -39.82 -12.28 19.54
C MET A 1 -38.34 -12.44 19.97
N PHE A 2 -37.55 -13.35 19.38
CA PHE A 2 -36.14 -13.57 19.76
C PHE A 2 -35.12 -12.63 19.08
N ALA A 3 -35.46 -12.07 17.90
CA ALA A 3 -34.55 -11.20 17.14
C ALA A 3 -34.19 -9.90 17.88
N THR A 4 -35.10 -9.39 18.72
CA THR A 4 -34.89 -8.18 19.52
C THR A 4 -33.97 -8.40 20.72
N ALA A 5 -33.98 -9.60 21.33
CA ALA A 5 -33.08 -9.94 22.43
C ALA A 5 -31.62 -10.07 21.95
N ALA A 6 -31.39 -10.78 20.84
CA ALA A 6 -30.07 -10.90 20.20
C ALA A 6 -29.56 -9.53 19.69
N ARG A 7 -30.43 -8.69 19.14
CA ARG A 7 -30.05 -7.33 18.74
C ARG A 7 -29.62 -6.49 19.94
N ARG A 8 -30.31 -6.57 21.08
CA ARG A 8 -30.00 -5.80 22.30
C ARG A 8 -28.67 -6.21 22.93
N THR A 9 -28.32 -7.50 22.92
CA THR A 9 -27.01 -7.98 23.40
C THR A 9 -25.87 -7.57 22.46
N LEU A 10 -26.13 -7.47 21.15
CA LEU A 10 -25.16 -7.01 20.14
C LEU A 10 -25.08 -5.49 19.99
N SER A 11 -26.08 -4.72 20.46
CA SER A 11 -26.14 -3.26 20.37
C SER A 11 -25.03 -2.53 21.13
N GLY A 12 -24.33 -3.20 22.06
CA GLY A 12 -23.16 -2.64 22.77
C GLY A 12 -21.81 -3.06 22.19
N LEU A 13 -21.79 -3.98 21.21
CA LEU A 13 -20.54 -4.50 20.62
C LEU A 13 -19.86 -3.49 19.69
N VAL A 14 -20.68 -2.70 18.99
CA VAL A 14 -20.19 -1.60 18.15
C VAL A 14 -20.56 -0.31 18.86
N PRO A 15 -19.57 0.45 19.40
CA PRO A 15 -19.85 1.71 20.04
C PRO A 15 -20.56 2.64 19.04
N PRO A 16 -21.59 3.40 19.48
CA PRO A 16 -22.23 4.37 18.60
C PRO A 16 -21.20 5.38 18.08
N LYS A 17 -21.46 6.02 16.94
CA LYS A 17 -20.64 7.13 16.43
C LYS A 17 -20.78 8.38 17.33
N ILE A 18 -20.33 8.29 18.57
CA ILE A 18 -20.20 9.40 19.53
C ILE A 18 -18.80 9.97 19.36
N ALA A 19 -18.65 10.72 18.27
CA ALA A 19 -17.44 11.42 17.86
C ALA A 19 -16.18 10.53 17.66
N THR A 20 -15.25 11.03 16.87
CA THR A 20 -13.93 10.42 16.70
C THR A 20 -13.25 10.20 18.07
N PRO A 21 -12.46 9.13 18.27
CA PRO A 21 -11.81 8.81 19.55
C PRO A 21 -11.10 9.99 20.23
N GLY A 22 -10.59 10.96 19.46
CA GLY A 22 -9.94 12.18 19.97
C GLY A 22 -10.88 13.18 20.66
N ALA A 23 -12.20 13.10 20.45
CA ALA A 23 -13.17 14.00 21.09
C ALA A 23 -13.58 13.55 22.50
N ILE A 24 -13.24 12.32 22.89
CA ILE A 24 -13.77 11.67 24.11
C ILE A 24 -12.76 11.75 25.28
N SER A 25 -11.47 11.96 25.00
CA SER A 25 -10.40 11.94 26.02
C SER A 25 -9.79 13.31 26.32
N SER A 26 -10.22 14.38 25.65
CA SER A 26 -9.54 15.66 25.67
C SER A 26 -10.59 16.78 25.73
N GLY A 27 -10.70 17.48 26.86
CA GLY A 27 -11.50 18.70 26.93
C GLY A 27 -11.08 19.68 25.83
N THR A 28 -11.96 20.58 25.39
CA THR A 28 -11.75 21.49 24.24
C THR A 28 -10.37 22.19 24.20
N THR A 29 -9.77 22.41 25.37
CA THR A 29 -8.40 22.93 25.53
C THR A 29 -7.33 21.98 24.99
N SER A 30 -7.42 20.68 25.24
CA SER A 30 -6.44 19.68 24.78
C SER A 30 -6.45 19.53 23.26
N ALA A 31 -7.62 19.57 22.61
CA ALA A 31 -7.72 19.58 21.15
C ALA A 31 -7.07 20.83 20.52
N ARG A 32 -7.24 22.01 21.14
CA ARG A 32 -6.58 23.26 20.70
C ARG A 32 -5.07 23.21 20.89
N THR A 33 -4.59 22.69 22.02
CA THR A 33 -3.15 22.53 22.27
C THR A 33 -2.53 21.54 21.28
N GLN A 34 -3.21 20.43 20.99
CA GLN A 34 -2.76 19.47 19.98
C GLN A 34 -2.71 20.10 18.58
N ALA A 35 -3.70 20.90 18.20
CA ALA A 35 -3.68 21.61 16.91
C ALA A 35 -2.49 22.57 16.78
N VAL A 36 -2.10 23.26 17.86
CA VAL A 36 -0.92 24.13 17.88
C VAL A 36 0.37 23.32 17.78
N ILE A 37 0.50 22.22 18.53
CA ILE A 37 1.66 21.32 18.45
C ILE A 37 1.77 20.70 17.05
N ASP A 38 0.65 20.26 16.48
CA ASP A 38 0.57 19.73 15.12
C ASP A 38 0.99 20.77 14.09
N PHE A 39 0.52 22.01 14.22
CA PHE A 39 0.90 23.11 13.34
C PHE A 39 2.42 23.33 13.34
N TYR A 40 3.04 23.40 14.52
CA TYR A 40 4.49 23.61 14.62
C TYR A 40 5.30 22.37 14.22
N SER A 41 4.79 21.16 14.47
CA SER A 41 5.49 19.93 14.09
C SER A 41 5.49 19.69 12.57
N LYS A 42 4.44 20.15 11.88
CA LYS A 42 4.21 19.99 10.43
C LYS A 42 4.63 21.21 9.59
N LEU A 43 5.23 22.23 10.20
CA LEU A 43 5.87 23.32 9.45
C LEU A 43 6.74 22.72 8.33
N PRO A 44 6.74 23.28 7.10
CA PRO A 44 7.51 22.76 5.99
C PRO A 44 9.00 22.74 6.35
N LYS A 45 9.45 21.61 6.87
CA LYS A 45 10.86 21.25 6.92
C LYS A 45 11.25 21.07 5.46
N GLY A 46 12.43 21.54 5.08
CA GLY A 46 12.87 21.53 3.69
C GLY A 46 12.85 20.13 3.04
N PRO A 47 13.48 19.96 1.87
CA PRO A 47 13.48 18.69 1.15
C PRO A 47 13.79 17.51 2.07
N LEU A 48 13.00 16.42 1.94
CA LEU A 48 13.13 15.22 2.78
C LEU A 48 14.61 14.83 2.94
N PRO A 49 15.08 14.56 4.18
CA PRO A 49 16.48 14.24 4.42
C PRO A 49 16.89 13.02 3.58
N ALA A 50 18.16 12.99 3.14
CA ALA A 50 18.67 11.93 2.26
C ALA A 50 18.51 10.53 2.87
N SER A 51 18.44 10.42 4.20
CA SER A 51 18.18 9.19 4.95
C SER A 51 16.75 8.66 4.82
N GLU A 52 15.77 9.51 4.50
CA GLU A 52 14.35 9.13 4.36
C GLU A 52 13.93 8.92 2.90
N ARG A 53 14.78 9.29 1.94
CA ARG A 53 14.53 9.02 0.51
C ARG A 53 14.75 7.54 0.24
N ALA A 54 13.84 6.88 -0.46
CA ALA A 54 14.15 5.53 -0.93
C ALA A 54 15.38 5.57 -1.84
N THR A 55 16.33 4.69 -1.54
CA THR A 55 17.53 4.49 -2.34
C THR A 55 17.37 3.28 -3.27
N GLY A 56 18.28 3.13 -4.22
CA GLY A 56 18.31 1.98 -5.13
C GLY A 56 17.14 1.93 -6.13
N ILE A 57 16.66 0.72 -6.41
CA ILE A 57 15.61 0.47 -7.43
C ILE A 57 14.28 1.12 -7.02
N ARG A 58 13.97 1.12 -5.70
CA ARG A 58 12.75 1.71 -5.16
C ARG A 58 12.68 3.22 -5.40
N GLY A 59 13.74 3.96 -5.07
CA GLY A 59 13.79 5.40 -5.32
C GLY A 59 13.80 5.78 -6.80
N LYS A 60 14.34 4.92 -7.67
CA LYS A 60 14.44 5.18 -9.11
C LYS A 60 13.16 4.92 -9.89
N TYR A 61 12.29 4.02 -9.44
CA TYR A 61 11.15 3.56 -10.23
C TYR A 61 9.81 3.55 -9.50
N PHE A 62 9.79 3.67 -8.17
CA PHE A 62 8.58 3.44 -7.37
C PHE A 62 8.20 4.62 -6.46
N GLU A 63 9.02 5.67 -6.35
CA GLU A 63 8.73 6.81 -5.46
C GLU A 63 8.83 8.18 -6.15
N GLY A 64 8.02 9.11 -5.66
CA GLY A 64 8.00 10.50 -6.07
C GLY A 64 7.74 10.71 -7.56
N ALA A 65 8.38 11.72 -8.14
CA ALA A 65 8.28 12.04 -9.57
C ALA A 65 8.82 10.94 -10.51
N ASN A 66 9.56 9.97 -9.96
CA ASN A 66 10.13 8.84 -10.72
C ASN A 66 9.26 7.59 -10.67
N ALA A 67 8.10 7.64 -9.98
CA ALA A 67 7.15 6.53 -9.96
C ALA A 67 6.69 6.21 -11.40
N SER A 68 7.06 5.04 -11.89
CA SER A 68 6.88 4.68 -13.29
C SER A 68 6.45 3.22 -13.43
N GLY A 69 5.70 2.90 -14.49
CA GLY A 69 5.32 1.53 -14.84
C GLY A 69 6.45 0.70 -15.48
N LYS A 70 7.63 1.28 -15.69
CA LYS A 70 8.82 0.60 -16.24
C LYS A 70 9.16 -0.74 -15.57
N PRO A 71 9.23 -0.85 -14.22
CA PRO A 71 9.47 -2.12 -13.54
C PRO A 71 8.42 -3.19 -13.88
N LEU A 72 7.15 -2.82 -14.04
CA LEU A 72 6.10 -3.76 -14.42
C LEU A 72 6.35 -4.33 -15.83
N LEU A 73 6.66 -3.45 -16.79
CA LEU A 73 7.01 -3.88 -18.14
C LEU A 73 8.26 -4.76 -18.15
N ALA A 74 9.29 -4.40 -17.39
CA ALA A 74 10.49 -5.22 -17.26
C ALA A 74 10.18 -6.61 -16.71
N THR A 75 9.32 -6.73 -15.69
CA THR A 75 8.87 -8.02 -15.15
C THR A 75 8.15 -8.86 -16.21
N ILE A 76 7.27 -8.25 -17.01
CA ILE A 76 6.57 -8.92 -18.10
C ILE A 76 7.58 -9.49 -19.11
N PHE A 77 8.52 -8.66 -19.59
CA PHE A 77 9.53 -9.11 -20.56
C PHE A 77 10.44 -10.21 -20.01
N ILE A 78 10.84 -10.13 -18.74
CA ILE A 78 11.63 -11.19 -18.08
C ILE A 78 10.84 -12.50 -18.06
N LEU A 79 9.55 -12.45 -17.69
CA LEU A 79 8.71 -13.65 -17.62
C LEU A 79 8.53 -14.28 -19.00
N PHE A 80 8.28 -13.48 -20.04
CA PHE A 80 8.20 -13.97 -21.42
C PHE A 80 9.52 -14.57 -21.90
N GLY A 81 10.66 -13.93 -21.62
CA GLY A 81 11.97 -14.45 -22.00
C GLY A 81 12.29 -15.80 -21.34
N ILE A 82 12.00 -15.94 -20.05
CA ILE A 82 12.17 -17.21 -19.33
C ILE A 82 11.19 -18.26 -19.86
N GLY A 83 9.92 -17.91 -20.04
CA GLY A 83 8.91 -18.83 -20.57
C GLY A 83 9.28 -19.34 -21.96
N TYR A 84 9.72 -18.46 -22.86
CA TYR A 84 10.15 -18.84 -24.21
C TYR A 84 11.40 -19.72 -24.21
N THR A 85 12.38 -19.45 -23.35
CA THR A 85 13.58 -20.30 -23.27
C THR A 85 13.25 -21.71 -22.77
N ILE A 86 12.35 -21.83 -21.80
CA ILE A 86 11.84 -23.14 -21.34
C ILE A 86 11.09 -23.86 -22.46
N ASP A 87 10.14 -23.18 -23.12
CA ASP A 87 9.35 -23.77 -24.21
C ASP A 87 10.26 -24.17 -25.38
N TYR A 88 11.27 -23.36 -25.69
CA TYR A 88 12.24 -23.69 -26.73
C TYR A 88 13.03 -24.94 -26.40
N GLN A 89 13.52 -25.06 -25.16
CA GLN A 89 14.31 -26.20 -24.72
C GLN A 89 13.50 -27.49 -24.60
N MET A 90 12.25 -27.40 -24.12
CA MET A 90 11.40 -28.57 -23.85
C MET A 90 10.64 -29.02 -25.10
N HIS A 91 10.10 -28.07 -25.86
CA HIS A 91 9.18 -28.31 -26.95
C HIS A 91 9.84 -27.98 -28.30
N LEU A 92 10.01 -26.69 -28.64
CA LEU A 92 10.32 -26.23 -30.01
C LEU A 92 11.57 -26.87 -30.62
N LYS A 93 12.62 -27.13 -29.83
CA LYS A 93 13.87 -27.73 -30.32
C LYS A 93 13.73 -29.19 -30.76
N HIS A 94 12.77 -29.93 -30.20
CA HIS A 94 12.58 -31.37 -30.47
C HIS A 94 11.58 -31.65 -31.61
N HIS A 95 10.85 -30.63 -32.09
CA HIS A 95 9.83 -30.76 -33.14
C HIS A 95 10.36 -31.03 -34.55
N LYS A 96 11.69 -31.04 -34.76
CA LYS A 96 12.27 -31.33 -36.09
C LYS A 96 12.36 -32.83 -36.43
N ASN A 97 12.12 -33.73 -35.47
CA ASN A 97 12.29 -35.19 -35.68
C ASN A 97 10.98 -35.96 -35.93
N ALA A 98 9.82 -35.30 -35.85
CA ALA A 98 8.55 -35.88 -36.28
C ALA A 98 8.27 -35.42 -37.72
N LYS A 99 8.54 -36.28 -38.70
CA LYS A 99 7.98 -36.10 -40.04
C LYS A 99 6.45 -36.23 -39.91
N HIS A 100 5.72 -35.23 -40.40
CA HIS A 100 4.34 -35.45 -40.86
C HIS A 100 4.36 -36.44 -42.03
#